data_AF-A0A956NH51-F1
#
_entry.id   AF-A0A956NH51-F1
#
_cell.length_a   1.000
_cell.length_b   1.000
_cell.length_c   1.000
_cell.angle_alpha   90.00
_cell.angle_beta   90.00
_cell.angle_gamma   90.00
#
_symmetry.space_group_name_H-M   'P 1'
#
loop_
_entity.id
_entity.type
_entity.pdbx_description
1 polymer ?
#
loop_
_entity_poly.entity_id
_entity_poly.type
_entity_poly.pdbx_seq_one_letter_code
_entity_poly.pdbx_strand_id
1 'polypeptide(L)'
;MEFLPFAAFLLVVMLIGFVLQQAQYVAHYWRAIYKPVFFEVEPTPSEEIREIWSEHVAALEPLGFRRVLEYRFTSFTGHAEYGVCLQRDSSGDFALFATSANMDTQVPVRVSVCSAFADGSVLQSAPGVIRILPGNPPGLESVAAGAGTYEVFVQRHEETVAARHTPRASIEAPELLRRIESSWRAYLEEQAREGRLEVLPERNGYAWNLRSAIRIHYAMYRYQRQVAAMAKEAERRRLREQQSESEESRSADGVAEDQTEATPPQVARVPVSLEAEFYRASEVQPVRAPSVALRLKLLFVTLVLGLISFSVLFDLELALVLLCILTIHEGGHFLAMRATGHENLSVFFLPFLGAAAMGTKQNASLRDSVVVLLAGPLPGLLAGLLLAQWIGLGRYRILDMMVVTAVLLNYLNLLPFVPLDGGRVVVHLLMSKHVYGRIVFQIIAALAFLVVGLLTKDPILFAFAFLAGAGLPTGIRQARTLADLMAHASRDEDGEENGRLAAMFHRLRELGLGTLPYVRKAQLIRSVRELQKAPDAGVEERVGWAAVYLTALVATPFWIYSTVLLHLGWFHR
;
A
#
# COMPACT_ATOMS: atom_id res chain seq x y z
N MET A 1 -30.39 11.69 13.31
CA MET A 1 -29.13 12.01 14.02
C MET A 1 -28.32 10.75 14.39
N GLU A 2 -28.42 9.64 13.65
CA GLU A 2 -27.80 8.36 14.04
C GLU A 2 -26.71 7.84 13.08
N PHE A 3 -26.20 8.68 12.18
CA PHE A 3 -25.05 8.34 11.30
C PHE A 3 -23.69 8.86 11.79
N LEU A 4 -23.69 9.73 12.81
CA LEU A 4 -22.48 10.17 13.52
C LEU A 4 -21.70 9.03 14.21
N PRO A 5 -22.33 8.00 14.83
CA PRO A 5 -21.60 6.95 15.55
C PRO A 5 -20.84 5.99 14.64
N PHE A 6 -21.24 5.77 13.38
CA PHE A 6 -20.54 4.83 12.47
C PHE A 6 -19.28 5.45 11.86
N ALA A 7 -19.36 6.71 11.42
CA ALA A 7 -18.19 7.46 10.99
C ALA A 7 -17.26 7.74 12.18
N ALA A 8 -17.80 8.06 13.35
CA ALA A 8 -17.01 8.16 14.59
C ALA A 8 -16.41 6.80 14.98
N PHE A 9 -17.08 5.67 14.72
CA PHE A 9 -16.55 4.34 15.01
C PHE A 9 -15.42 3.94 14.05
N LEU A 10 -15.58 4.13 12.74
CA LEU A 10 -14.50 3.91 11.77
C LEU A 10 -13.33 4.86 12.03
N LEU A 11 -13.62 6.13 12.35
CA LEU A 11 -12.62 7.07 12.82
C LEU A 11 -11.97 6.55 14.10
N VAL A 12 -12.72 6.06 15.08
CA VAL A 12 -12.18 5.53 16.34
C VAL A 12 -11.35 4.28 16.10
N VAL A 13 -11.72 3.37 15.18
CA VAL A 13 -10.92 2.18 14.86
C VAL A 13 -9.66 2.56 14.11
N MET A 14 -9.72 3.48 13.14
CA MET A 14 -8.54 3.98 12.44
C MET A 14 -7.67 4.84 13.35
N LEU A 15 -8.26 5.63 14.24
CA LEU A 15 -7.57 6.44 15.23
C LEU A 15 -6.97 5.54 16.31
N ILE A 16 -7.64 4.46 16.73
CA ILE A 16 -7.08 3.44 17.64
C ILE A 16 -5.94 2.73 16.93
N GLY A 17 -6.10 2.30 15.67
CA GLY A 17 -5.02 1.68 14.90
C GLY A 17 -3.82 2.61 14.73
N PHE A 18 -4.07 3.86 14.38
CA PHE A 18 -3.05 4.90 14.28
C PHE A 18 -2.42 5.18 15.64
N VAL A 19 -3.20 5.36 16.70
CA VAL A 19 -2.73 5.61 18.07
C VAL A 19 -1.96 4.41 18.61
N LEU A 20 -2.36 3.19 18.31
CA LEU A 20 -1.64 1.97 18.68
C LEU A 20 -0.32 1.87 17.91
N GLN A 21 -0.31 2.20 16.62
CA GLN A 21 0.91 2.26 15.83
C GLN A 21 1.85 3.36 16.34
N GLN A 22 1.32 4.57 16.62
CA GLN A 22 2.09 5.66 17.22
C GLN A 22 2.58 5.26 18.62
N ALA A 23 1.76 4.56 19.41
CA ALA A 23 2.11 4.07 20.75
C ALA A 23 3.16 2.97 20.69
N GLN A 24 3.16 2.10 19.67
CA GLN A 24 4.21 1.11 19.43
C GLN A 24 5.54 1.78 19.08
N TYR A 25 5.54 2.82 18.24
CA TYR A 25 6.75 3.59 17.96
C TYR A 25 7.24 4.37 19.19
N VAL A 26 6.34 5.01 19.94
CA VAL A 26 6.69 5.65 21.22
C VAL A 26 7.22 4.63 22.21
N ALA A 27 6.61 3.44 22.31
CA ALA A 27 7.08 2.36 23.15
C ALA A 27 8.43 1.81 22.71
N HIS A 28 8.74 1.81 21.40
CA HIS A 28 10.06 1.47 20.88
C HIS A 28 11.11 2.45 21.41
N TYR A 29 10.89 3.77 21.29
CA TYR A 29 11.82 4.77 21.82
C TYR A 29 11.90 4.78 23.36
N TRP A 30 10.80 4.46 24.04
CA TRP A 30 10.72 4.41 25.51
C TRP A 30 11.39 3.17 26.10
N ARG A 31 11.26 2.00 25.46
CA ARG A 31 11.81 0.72 25.94
C ARG A 31 13.19 0.39 25.37
N ALA A 32 13.64 1.09 24.32
CA ALA A 32 14.97 0.91 23.77
C ALA A 32 16.04 1.31 24.80
N ILE A 33 17.06 0.47 24.90
CA ILE A 33 18.21 0.71 25.75
C ILE A 33 19.32 1.24 24.87
N TYR A 34 19.66 2.49 25.11
CA TYR A 34 20.72 3.18 24.39
C TYR A 34 22.01 3.03 25.17
N LYS A 35 23.04 2.53 24.49
CA LYS A 35 24.36 2.40 25.09
C LYS A 35 25.23 3.60 24.70
N PRO A 36 26.18 4.02 25.55
CA PRO A 36 27.20 4.95 25.11
C PRO A 36 27.88 4.40 23.86
N VAL A 37 28.28 5.29 22.96
CA VAL A 37 29.13 4.90 21.83
C VAL A 37 30.50 4.57 22.39
N PHE A 38 31.09 3.46 21.94
CA PHE A 38 32.45 3.04 22.26
C PHE A 38 33.11 2.61 20.97
N PHE A 39 34.32 3.10 20.69
CA PHE A 39 35.14 2.63 19.58
C PHE A 39 36.23 1.67 20.09
N GLU A 40 36.25 0.47 19.52
CA GLU A 40 37.33 -0.51 19.61
C GLU A 40 38.15 -0.40 18.33
N VAL A 41 39.45 -0.17 18.47
CA VAL A 41 40.39 -0.01 17.36
C VAL A 41 41.00 -1.37 17.04
N GLU A 42 41.24 -1.65 15.75
CA GLU A 42 41.79 -2.94 15.25
C GLU A 42 40.95 -4.20 15.60
N PRO A 43 39.64 -4.21 15.29
CA PRO A 43 38.87 -5.45 15.35
C PRO A 43 39.32 -6.44 14.25
N THR A 44 38.95 -7.71 14.40
CA THR A 44 39.06 -8.74 13.35
C THR A 44 37.69 -8.97 12.69
N PRO A 45 37.27 -8.14 11.70
CA PRO A 45 36.03 -8.37 10.96
C PRO A 45 36.14 -9.60 10.04
N SER A 46 35.00 -10.21 9.71
CA SER A 46 34.94 -11.31 8.73
C SER A 46 35.31 -10.83 7.32
N GLU A 47 35.70 -11.78 6.46
CA GLU A 47 36.05 -11.51 5.07
C GLU A 47 34.87 -10.89 4.29
N GLU A 48 33.65 -11.35 4.55
CA GLU A 48 32.40 -10.81 4.00
C GLU A 48 32.20 -9.32 4.30
N ILE A 49 32.51 -8.88 5.53
CA ILE A 49 32.41 -7.47 5.93
C ILE A 49 33.45 -6.62 5.19
N ARG A 50 34.65 -7.15 4.97
CA ARG A 50 35.71 -6.46 4.24
C ARG A 50 35.39 -6.31 2.75
N GLU A 51 34.72 -7.31 2.17
CA GLU A 51 34.26 -7.27 0.78
C GLU A 51 33.24 -6.15 0.55
N ILE A 52 32.29 -5.96 1.48
CA ILE A 52 31.27 -4.89 1.43
C ILE A 52 31.91 -3.48 1.35
N TRP A 53 33.05 -3.26 2.00
CA TRP A 53 33.72 -1.96 1.97
C TRP A 53 34.61 -1.75 0.75
N SER A 54 35.03 -2.83 0.09
CA SER A 54 36.06 -2.78 -0.95
C SER A 54 35.73 -1.82 -2.09
N GLU A 55 34.49 -1.87 -2.58
CA GLU A 55 34.00 -1.00 -3.65
C GLU A 55 33.99 0.49 -3.24
N HIS A 56 33.58 0.78 -2.00
CA HIS A 56 33.50 2.15 -1.50
C HIS A 56 34.86 2.75 -1.14
N VAL A 57 35.78 1.94 -0.63
CA VAL A 57 37.17 2.32 -0.40
C VAL A 57 37.83 2.64 -1.74
N ALA A 58 37.69 1.77 -2.74
CA ALA A 58 38.23 1.97 -4.08
C ALA A 58 37.69 3.25 -4.76
N ALA A 59 36.43 3.62 -4.50
CA ALA A 59 35.84 4.85 -5.03
C ALA A 59 36.42 6.14 -4.41
N LEU A 60 36.99 6.08 -3.19
CA LEU A 60 37.59 7.23 -2.52
C LEU A 60 39.11 7.36 -2.71
N GLU A 61 39.80 6.27 -3.10
CA GLU A 61 41.24 6.30 -3.39
C GLU A 61 41.66 7.36 -4.43
N PRO A 62 40.95 7.53 -5.57
CA PRO A 62 41.26 8.58 -6.54
C PRO A 62 41.14 10.01 -5.98
N LEU A 63 40.38 10.20 -4.90
CA LEU A 63 40.21 11.48 -4.21
C LEU A 63 41.30 11.76 -3.17
N GLY A 64 42.29 10.86 -3.06
CA GLY A 64 43.44 10.99 -2.17
C GLY A 64 43.21 10.46 -0.75
N PHE A 65 42.16 9.67 -0.53
CA PHE A 65 41.92 8.99 0.73
C PHE A 65 42.70 7.68 0.79
N ARG A 66 43.38 7.42 1.90
CA ARG A 66 44.06 6.16 2.20
C ARG A 66 43.51 5.53 3.45
N ARG A 67 43.38 4.21 3.46
CA ARG A 67 42.98 3.46 4.64
C ARG A 67 43.99 3.66 5.77
N VAL A 68 43.51 4.04 6.95
CA VAL A 68 44.35 4.29 8.13
C VAL A 68 43.98 3.43 9.33
N LEU A 69 42.71 3.03 9.47
CA LEU A 69 42.25 2.30 10.65
C LEU A 69 40.99 1.46 10.39
N GLU A 70 40.93 0.25 10.93
CA GLU A 70 39.68 -0.49 11.14
C GLU A 70 39.17 -0.23 12.56
N TYR A 71 37.86 -0.07 12.71
CA TYR A 71 37.24 0.13 14.00
C TYR A 71 35.95 -0.66 14.13
N ARG A 72 35.61 -1.02 15.36
CA ARG A 72 34.31 -1.55 15.73
C ARG A 72 33.70 -0.57 16.71
N PHE A 73 32.42 -0.26 16.55
CA PHE A 73 31.75 0.57 17.53
C PHE A 73 30.41 0.02 17.96
N THR A 74 30.05 0.30 19.20
CA THR A 74 28.68 0.09 19.66
C THR A 74 27.88 1.31 19.27
N SER A 75 26.92 1.14 18.36
CA SER A 75 26.05 2.24 17.97
C SER A 75 25.15 2.66 19.13
N PHE A 76 24.55 3.84 19.00
CA PHE A 76 23.64 4.39 20.00
C PHE A 76 22.52 3.40 20.41
N THR A 77 22.07 2.53 19.50
CA THR A 77 21.02 1.52 19.76
C THR A 77 21.56 0.22 20.35
N GLY A 78 22.85 0.14 20.70
CA GLY A 78 23.48 -1.02 21.34
C GLY A 78 23.89 -2.14 20.40
N HIS A 79 23.86 -1.92 19.07
CA HIS A 79 24.35 -2.89 18.09
C HIS A 79 25.83 -2.69 17.81
N ALA A 80 26.57 -3.79 17.66
CA ALA A 80 27.96 -3.73 17.20
C ALA A 80 27.98 -3.49 15.69
N GLU A 81 28.72 -2.48 15.28
CA GLU A 81 28.95 -2.12 13.88
C GLU A 81 30.45 -2.14 13.62
N TYR A 82 30.84 -2.58 12.43
CA TYR A 82 32.22 -2.57 11.99
C TYR A 82 32.42 -1.45 10.98
N GLY A 83 33.61 -0.87 10.95
CA GLY A 83 33.90 0.24 10.09
C GLY A 83 35.37 0.36 9.69
N VAL A 84 35.58 1.15 8.64
CA VAL A 84 36.91 1.50 8.15
C VAL A 84 37.02 3.01 8.07
N CYS A 85 38.14 3.53 8.56
CA CYS A 85 38.51 4.95 8.51
C CYS A 85 39.60 5.13 7.45
N LEU A 86 39.37 6.10 6.57
CA LEU A 86 40.34 6.57 5.60
C LEU A 86 40.70 8.01 5.93
N GLN A 87 41.94 8.41 5.67
CA GLN A 87 42.41 9.77 5.82
C GLN A 87 42.90 10.32 4.48
N ARG A 88 42.58 11.58 4.21
CA ARG A 88 42.96 12.26 2.97
C ARG A 88 44.30 12.97 3.12
N ASP A 89 45.24 12.69 2.22
CA ASP A 89 46.61 13.20 2.29
C ASP A 89 46.68 14.74 2.20
N SER A 90 45.82 15.37 1.42
CA SER A 90 45.89 16.81 1.10
C SER A 90 45.34 17.72 2.20
N SER A 91 44.28 17.29 2.89
CA SER A 91 43.52 18.13 3.83
C SER A 91 43.50 17.59 5.25
N GLY A 92 43.86 16.31 5.46
CA GLY A 92 43.71 15.62 6.74
C GLY A 92 42.26 15.25 7.07
N ASP A 93 41.33 15.36 6.11
CA ASP A 93 39.93 14.96 6.29
C ASP A 93 39.81 13.43 6.41
N PHE A 94 38.78 12.97 7.11
CA PHE A 94 38.55 11.54 7.35
C PHE A 94 37.27 11.07 6.68
N ALA A 95 37.29 9.89 6.06
CA ALA A 95 36.09 9.20 5.62
C ALA A 95 35.83 8.00 6.54
N LEU A 96 34.67 7.99 7.18
CA LEU A 96 34.22 6.94 8.09
C LEU A 96 33.15 6.09 7.40
N PHE A 97 33.40 4.80 7.28
CA PHE A 97 32.46 3.80 6.81
C PHE A 97 31.98 2.94 7.96
N ALA A 98 30.68 2.67 8.02
CA ALA A 98 30.10 1.79 9.02
C ALA A 98 29.10 0.81 8.39
N THR A 99 29.22 -0.47 8.73
CA THR A 99 28.33 -1.56 8.34
C THR A 99 27.84 -2.28 9.59
N SER A 100 26.52 -2.52 9.64
CA SER A 100 25.88 -3.27 10.72
C SER A 100 26.27 -4.74 10.65
N ALA A 101 26.53 -5.37 11.82
CA ALA A 101 26.72 -6.82 11.90
C ALA A 101 25.43 -7.62 11.59
N ASN A 102 24.25 -6.96 11.65
CA ASN A 102 23.00 -7.48 11.12
C ASN A 102 22.84 -7.02 9.66
N MET A 103 23.02 -7.95 8.71
CA MET A 103 22.91 -7.71 7.26
C MET A 103 21.47 -7.44 6.76
N ASP A 104 20.47 -7.46 7.66
CA ASP A 104 19.04 -7.29 7.34
C ASP A 104 18.59 -5.80 7.29
N THR A 105 19.54 -4.85 7.28
CA THR A 105 19.26 -3.41 7.25
C THR A 105 19.37 -2.88 5.81
N GLN A 106 18.32 -2.21 5.31
CA GLN A 106 18.16 -1.77 3.90
C GLN A 106 19.22 -0.76 3.38
N VAL A 107 20.23 -0.42 4.17
CA VAL A 107 21.38 0.40 3.76
C VAL A 107 22.65 -0.27 4.30
N PRO A 108 23.35 -1.10 3.51
CA PRO A 108 24.42 -1.96 3.99
C PRO A 108 25.66 -1.18 4.44
N VAL A 109 25.83 0.08 4.01
CA VAL A 109 27.00 0.91 4.33
C VAL A 109 26.58 2.35 4.56
N ARG A 110 26.98 2.92 5.71
CA ARG A 110 26.89 4.35 6.00
C ARG A 110 28.24 5.01 5.79
N VAL A 111 28.24 6.15 5.10
CA VAL A 111 29.45 6.94 4.83
C VAL A 111 29.31 8.32 5.45
N SER A 112 30.38 8.81 6.08
CA SER A 112 30.48 10.18 6.57
C SER A 112 31.88 10.72 6.34
N VAL A 113 31.98 11.98 5.90
CA VAL A 113 33.26 12.70 5.82
C VAL A 113 33.36 13.64 7.01
N CYS A 114 34.49 13.60 7.70
CA CYS A 114 34.73 14.32 8.95
C CYS A 114 35.96 15.21 8.85
N SER A 115 35.87 16.41 9.41
CA SER A 115 37.00 17.33 9.62
C SER A 115 37.09 17.66 11.10
N ALA A 116 38.28 17.52 11.68
CA ALA A 116 38.55 17.95 13.06
C ALA A 116 39.19 19.33 13.07
N PHE A 117 38.84 20.13 14.09
CA PHE A 117 39.27 21.52 14.21
C PHE A 117 40.10 21.76 15.47
N ALA A 118 40.87 22.86 15.44
CA ALA A 118 41.77 23.26 16.52
C ALA A 118 41.03 23.61 17.82
N ASP A 119 39.77 24.02 17.72
CA ASP A 119 38.87 24.28 18.86
C ASP A 119 38.33 23.00 19.52
N GLY A 120 38.72 21.82 19.05
CA GLY A 120 38.26 20.52 19.55
C GLY A 120 37.02 19.99 18.83
N SER A 121 36.34 20.81 18.03
CA SER A 121 35.11 20.41 17.33
C SER A 121 35.37 19.49 16.13
N VAL A 122 34.34 18.74 15.75
CA VAL A 122 34.31 17.85 14.59
C VAL A 122 33.10 18.22 13.72
N LEU A 123 33.35 18.50 12.45
CA LEU A 123 32.29 18.60 11.45
C LEU A 123 32.14 17.26 10.76
N GLN A 124 30.93 16.71 10.77
CA GLN A 124 30.54 15.48 10.10
C GLN A 124 29.54 15.79 8.99
N SER A 125 29.89 15.49 7.75
CA SER A 125 28.98 15.51 6.60
C SER A 125 28.52 14.10 6.28
N ALA A 126 27.20 13.91 6.11
CA ALA A 126 26.60 12.63 5.72
C ALA A 126 25.57 12.83 4.58
N PRO A 127 25.31 11.80 3.75
CA PRO A 127 24.33 11.86 2.65
C PRO A 127 22.91 12.25 3.10
N GLY A 128 22.57 11.99 4.38
CA GLY A 128 21.41 12.52 5.05
C GLY A 128 21.73 12.85 6.50
N VAL A 129 21.20 13.98 7.01
CA VAL A 129 21.26 14.25 8.45
C VAL A 129 19.94 13.86 9.07
N ILE A 130 19.97 12.79 9.83
CA ILE A 130 18.86 12.38 10.67
C ILE A 130 18.92 13.22 11.95
N ARG A 131 18.47 14.50 11.91
CA ARG A 131 18.29 15.33 13.11
C ARG A 131 17.00 14.94 13.84
N ILE A 132 16.97 13.72 14.35
CA ILE A 132 15.80 13.16 15.04
C ILE A 132 15.95 13.25 16.55
N LEU A 133 17.19 13.29 17.01
CA LEU A 133 17.51 13.44 18.42
C LEU A 133 17.44 14.93 18.85
N PRO A 134 17.08 15.21 20.12
CA PRO A 134 17.02 16.58 20.63
C PRO A 134 18.38 17.29 20.66
N GLY A 135 18.66 18.13 19.65
CA GLY A 135 19.92 18.87 19.55
C GLY A 135 21.05 18.06 18.91
N ASN A 136 22.24 18.64 18.85
CA ASN A 136 23.45 17.97 18.36
C ASN A 136 24.35 17.60 19.54
N PRO A 137 25.14 16.52 19.44
CA PRO A 137 26.17 16.26 20.43
C PRO A 137 27.14 17.45 20.53
N PRO A 138 27.51 17.90 21.74
CA PRO A 138 28.37 19.06 21.90
C PRO A 138 29.72 18.81 21.23
N GLY A 139 30.19 19.80 20.45
CA GLY A 139 31.42 19.68 19.67
C GLY A 139 31.31 18.84 18.39
N LEU A 140 30.16 18.19 18.11
CA LEU A 140 29.92 17.46 16.87
C LEU A 140 28.84 18.14 16.02
N GLU A 141 29.24 18.71 14.90
CA GLU A 141 28.33 19.37 13.97
C GLU A 141 28.00 18.47 12.79
N SER A 142 26.71 18.20 12.57
CA SER A 142 26.25 17.37 11.46
C SER A 142 25.59 18.20 10.35
N VAL A 143 26.10 18.05 9.13
CA VAL A 143 25.63 18.76 7.92
C VAL A 143 25.22 17.77 6.83
N ALA A 144 24.12 18.10 6.15
CA ALA A 144 23.58 17.26 5.07
C ALA A 144 24.29 17.63 3.77
N ALA A 145 25.02 16.67 3.21
CA ALA A 145 25.71 16.90 1.95
C ALA A 145 24.86 16.56 0.71
N GLY A 146 23.66 15.99 0.90
CA GLY A 146 22.75 15.60 -0.19
C GLY A 146 23.19 14.33 -0.94
N ALA A 147 22.36 13.88 -1.90
CA ALA A 147 22.66 12.73 -2.76
C ALA A 147 23.55 13.12 -3.95
N GLY A 148 24.48 12.25 -4.37
CA GLY A 148 25.43 12.48 -5.46
C GLY A 148 26.57 11.45 -5.47
N THR A 149 27.55 11.59 -6.38
CA THR A 149 28.79 10.79 -6.38
C THR A 149 29.68 11.15 -5.19
N TYR A 150 30.66 10.31 -4.87
CA TYR A 150 31.61 10.59 -3.79
C TYR A 150 32.40 11.88 -4.02
N GLU A 151 32.68 12.27 -5.28
CA GLU A 151 33.37 13.54 -5.57
C GLU A 151 32.52 14.75 -5.16
N VAL A 152 31.24 14.76 -5.57
CA VAL A 152 30.30 15.83 -5.21
C VAL A 152 30.10 15.90 -3.70
N PHE A 153 30.06 14.75 -3.04
CA PHE A 153 29.94 14.64 -1.60
C PHE A 153 31.13 15.25 -0.85
N VAL A 154 32.36 14.90 -1.27
CA VAL A 154 33.61 15.44 -0.69
C VAL A 154 33.73 16.94 -0.96
N GLN A 155 33.43 17.40 -2.18
CA GLN A 155 33.48 18.81 -2.53
C GLN A 155 32.55 19.66 -1.64
N ARG A 156 31.30 19.23 -1.42
CA ARG A 156 30.36 19.95 -0.54
C ARG A 156 30.83 19.99 0.91
N HIS A 157 31.50 18.93 1.37
CA HIS A 157 32.13 18.95 2.69
C HIS A 157 33.22 20.01 2.76
N GLU A 158 34.11 20.09 1.77
CA GLU A 158 35.15 21.12 1.71
C GLU A 158 34.59 22.54 1.70
N GLU A 159 33.54 22.80 0.92
CA GLU A 159 32.85 24.10 0.88
C GLU A 159 32.32 24.48 2.27
N THR A 160 31.77 23.52 3.01
CA THR A 160 31.29 23.72 4.39
C THR A 160 32.43 23.99 5.36
N VAL A 161 33.55 23.26 5.23
CA VAL A 161 34.75 23.49 6.05
C VAL A 161 35.34 24.88 5.78
N ALA A 162 35.44 25.29 4.52
CA ALA A 162 35.96 26.59 4.12
C ALA A 162 35.13 27.75 4.69
N ALA A 163 33.81 27.58 4.78
CA ALA A 163 32.90 28.57 5.36
C ALA A 163 33.05 28.74 6.89
N ARG A 164 33.66 27.79 7.59
CA ARG A 164 33.78 27.79 9.06
C ARG A 164 34.85 28.75 9.59
N HIS A 165 35.85 29.10 8.76
CA HIS A 165 37.01 29.94 9.13
C HIS A 165 37.85 29.48 10.33
N THR A 166 37.56 28.31 10.94
CA THR A 166 38.38 27.68 11.99
C THR A 166 39.45 26.79 11.36
N PRO A 167 40.72 26.86 11.81
CA PRO A 167 41.77 26.00 11.27
C PRO A 167 41.54 24.53 11.64
N ARG A 168 41.82 23.63 10.68
CA ARG A 168 41.80 22.18 10.88
C ARG A 168 42.87 21.78 11.91
N ALA A 169 42.56 20.78 12.72
CA ALA A 169 43.54 20.16 13.61
C ALA A 169 44.24 19.00 12.88
N SER A 170 45.57 18.95 13.00
CA SER A 170 46.34 17.79 12.58
C SER A 170 46.26 16.72 13.67
N ILE A 171 45.38 15.74 13.49
CA ILE A 171 45.17 14.64 14.43
C ILE A 171 45.22 13.29 13.70
N GLU A 172 45.42 12.22 14.46
CA GLU A 172 45.34 10.84 13.95
C GLU A 172 43.91 10.26 14.06
N ALA A 173 43.62 9.22 13.29
CA ALA A 173 42.29 8.59 13.26
C ALA A 173 41.78 8.14 14.65
N PRO A 174 42.58 7.53 15.55
CA PRO A 174 42.09 7.17 16.89
C PRO A 174 41.68 8.38 17.74
N GLU A 175 42.34 9.53 17.55
CA GLU A 175 41.98 10.77 18.24
C GLU A 175 40.65 11.32 17.72
N LEU A 176 40.39 11.26 16.40
CA LEU A 176 39.09 11.63 15.83
C LEU A 176 37.97 10.78 16.44
N LEU A 177 38.13 9.46 16.47
CA LEU A 177 37.12 8.55 17.02
C LEU A 177 36.86 8.84 18.50
N ARG A 178 37.91 9.11 19.29
CA ARG A 178 37.77 9.53 20.70
C ARG A 178 37.00 10.84 20.86
N ARG A 179 37.23 11.84 19.99
CA ARG A 179 36.45 13.10 20.00
C ARG A 179 34.97 12.86 19.71
N ILE A 180 34.65 12.05 18.68
CA ILE A 180 33.27 11.67 18.35
C ILE A 180 32.62 10.92 19.51
N GLU A 181 33.35 9.96 20.11
CA GLU A 181 32.90 9.21 21.27
C GLU A 181 32.57 10.11 22.45
N SER A 182 33.49 11.01 22.81
CA SER A 182 33.33 11.95 23.92
C SER A 182 32.15 12.89 23.72
N SER A 183 31.91 13.32 22.47
CA SER A 183 30.77 14.16 22.11
C SER A 183 29.45 13.44 22.35
N TRP A 184 29.35 12.18 21.92
CA TRP A 184 28.16 11.36 22.15
C TRP A 184 27.95 11.01 23.63
N ARG A 185 29.02 10.75 24.40
CA ARG A 185 28.91 10.55 25.86
C ARG A 185 28.39 11.79 26.56
N ALA A 186 29.01 12.95 26.29
CA ALA A 186 28.60 14.23 26.85
C ALA A 186 27.14 14.55 26.49
N TYR A 187 26.71 14.22 25.28
CA TYR A 187 25.32 14.34 24.87
C TYR A 187 24.39 13.49 25.76
N LEU A 188 24.68 12.21 25.98
CA LEU A 188 23.84 11.34 26.82
C LEU A 188 23.79 11.81 28.27
N GLU A 189 24.94 12.21 28.82
CA GLU A 189 25.03 12.77 30.16
C GLU A 189 24.22 14.06 30.29
N GLU A 190 24.30 14.95 29.29
CA GLU A 190 23.50 16.18 29.25
C GLU A 190 22.00 15.87 29.17
N GLN A 191 21.57 14.97 28.27
CA GLN A 191 20.17 14.58 28.16
C GLN A 191 19.67 13.89 29.44
N ALA A 192 20.51 13.12 30.14
CA ALA A 192 20.18 12.53 31.44
C ALA A 192 20.06 13.60 32.55
N ARG A 193 20.99 14.57 32.59
CA ARG A 193 20.98 15.71 33.53
C ARG A 193 19.76 16.60 33.34
N GLU A 194 19.33 16.81 32.10
CA GLU A 194 18.10 17.53 31.76
C GLU A 194 16.83 16.70 32.03
N GLY A 195 16.97 15.48 32.57
CA GLY A 195 15.87 14.59 32.91
C GLY A 195 15.11 14.08 31.69
N ARG A 196 15.76 13.95 30.53
CA ARG A 196 15.17 13.38 29.29
C ARG A 196 15.51 11.90 29.13
N LEU A 197 16.66 11.48 29.63
CA LEU A 197 17.09 10.08 29.74
C LEU A 197 17.04 9.60 31.20
N GLU A 198 16.64 8.36 31.40
CA GLU A 198 16.82 7.60 32.63
C GLU A 198 18.10 6.77 32.53
N VAL A 199 18.96 6.85 33.54
CA VAL A 199 20.17 6.03 33.62
C VAL A 199 19.78 4.64 34.13
N LEU A 200 20.25 3.59 33.45
CA LEU A 200 19.99 2.19 33.80
C LEU A 200 21.33 1.52 34.18
N PRO A 201 21.77 1.62 35.45
CA PRO A 201 23.08 1.12 35.89
C PRO A 201 23.26 -0.38 35.66
N GLU A 202 22.22 -1.16 35.93
CA GLU A 202 22.25 -2.63 35.79
C GLU A 202 22.41 -3.12 34.35
N ARG A 203 22.10 -2.27 33.36
CA ARG A 203 22.17 -2.60 31.93
C ARG A 203 23.23 -1.81 31.17
N ASN A 204 24.03 -1.02 31.89
CA ASN A 204 25.06 -0.12 31.34
C ASN A 204 24.54 0.71 30.15
N GLY A 205 23.43 1.42 30.35
CA GLY A 205 22.77 2.18 29.30
C GLY A 205 21.78 3.22 29.80
N TYR A 206 21.07 3.82 28.85
CA TYR A 206 20.09 4.88 29.04
C TYR A 206 18.77 4.49 28.39
N ALA A 207 17.65 4.97 28.91
CA ALA A 207 16.35 4.88 28.25
C ALA A 207 15.73 6.28 28.16
N TRP A 208 15.10 6.62 27.03
CA TRP A 208 14.31 7.85 26.98
C TRP A 208 13.16 7.73 27.96
N ASN A 209 12.88 8.77 28.74
CA ASN A 209 11.62 8.79 29.45
C ASN A 209 10.46 8.95 28.46
N LEU A 210 9.25 8.64 28.92
CA LEU A 210 8.07 8.65 28.05
C LEU A 210 7.84 9.99 27.35
N ARG A 211 8.10 11.12 28.03
CA ARG A 211 7.93 12.47 27.46
C ARG A 211 8.90 12.73 26.30
N SER A 212 10.14 12.29 26.44
CA SER A 212 11.19 12.48 25.43
C SER A 212 11.01 11.50 24.27
N ALA A 213 10.60 10.26 24.55
CA ALA A 213 10.22 9.27 23.54
C ALA A 213 9.08 9.79 22.63
N ILE A 214 8.04 10.41 23.21
CA ILE A 214 6.96 11.05 22.45
C ILE A 214 7.48 12.18 21.56
N ARG A 215 8.37 13.05 22.08
CA ARG A 215 8.94 14.16 21.30
C ARG A 215 9.78 13.68 20.13
N ILE A 216 10.62 12.67 20.35
CA ILE A 216 11.48 12.07 19.33
C ILE A 216 10.62 11.44 18.24
N HIS A 217 9.59 10.68 18.64
CA HIS A 217 8.64 10.09 17.70
C HIS A 217 7.93 11.15 16.83
N TYR A 218 7.47 12.23 17.46
CA TYR A 218 6.85 13.34 16.74
C TYR A 218 7.82 14.04 15.77
N ALA A 219 9.08 14.23 16.16
CA ALA A 219 10.11 14.78 15.29
C ALA A 219 10.40 13.87 14.09
N MET A 220 10.52 12.56 14.31
CA MET A 220 10.67 11.53 13.25
C MET A 220 9.50 11.58 12.26
N TYR A 221 8.27 11.60 12.77
CA TYR A 221 7.07 11.69 11.94
C TYR A 221 7.06 12.95 11.07
N ARG A 222 7.40 14.12 11.63
CA ARG A 222 7.50 15.37 10.89
C ARG A 222 8.59 15.32 9.81
N TYR A 223 9.76 14.76 10.16
CA TYR A 223 10.87 14.61 9.23
C TYR A 223 10.50 13.73 8.03
N GLN A 224 9.88 12.57 8.27
CA GLN A 224 9.41 11.69 7.19
C GLN A 224 8.44 12.39 6.23
N ARG A 225 7.53 13.22 6.75
CA ARG A 225 6.63 14.02 5.91
C ARG A 225 7.36 15.07 5.07
N GLN A 226 8.38 15.72 5.63
CA GLN A 226 9.20 16.67 4.89
C GLN A 226 10.00 15.98 3.77
N VAL A 227 10.58 14.82 4.05
CA VAL A 227 11.30 14.02 3.05
C VAL A 227 10.38 13.58 1.91
N ALA A 228 9.18 13.07 2.22
CA ALA A 228 8.19 12.69 1.22
C ALA A 228 7.74 13.88 0.33
N ALA A 229 7.66 15.08 0.91
CA ALA A 229 7.35 16.31 0.16
C ALA A 229 8.49 16.70 -0.79
N MET A 230 9.74 16.66 -0.31
CA MET A 230 10.94 16.96 -1.13
C MET A 230 11.11 15.96 -2.28
N ALA A 231 10.85 14.67 -2.04
CA ALA A 231 10.91 13.63 -3.08
C ALA A 231 9.89 13.89 -4.20
N LYS A 232 8.65 14.24 -3.84
CA LYS A 232 7.60 14.63 -4.82
C LYS A 232 7.97 15.87 -5.61
N GLU A 233 8.67 16.83 -5.00
CA GLU A 233 9.10 18.04 -5.70
C GLU A 233 10.25 17.77 -6.68
N ALA A 234 11.22 16.93 -6.29
CA ALA A 234 12.31 16.51 -7.15
C ALA A 234 11.83 15.71 -8.38
N GLU A 235 10.85 14.82 -8.19
CA GLU A 235 10.21 14.07 -9.27
C GLU A 235 9.50 15.00 -10.28
N ARG A 236 8.78 16.01 -9.77
CA ARG A 236 8.14 17.03 -10.62
C ARG A 236 9.13 17.87 -11.42
N ARG A 237 10.32 18.15 -10.87
CA ARG A 237 11.38 18.88 -11.60
C ARG A 237 11.94 18.04 -12.74
N ARG A 238 12.27 16.76 -12.49
CA ARG A 238 12.74 15.83 -13.53
C ARG A 238 11.76 15.69 -14.69
N LEU A 239 10.46 15.58 -14.38
CA LEU A 239 9.41 15.48 -15.42
C LEU A 239 9.30 16.76 -16.27
N ARG A 240 9.53 17.95 -15.67
CA ARG A 240 9.54 19.23 -16.41
C ARG A 240 10.76 19.38 -17.31
N GLU A 241 11.92 18.96 -16.83
CA GLU A 241 13.18 18.97 -17.61
C GLU A 241 13.06 18.05 -18.84
N GLN A 242 12.57 16.81 -18.64
CA GLN A 242 12.32 15.86 -19.74
C GLN A 242 11.28 16.36 -20.75
N GLN A 243 10.25 17.08 -20.30
CA GLN A 243 9.27 17.68 -21.20
C GLN A 243 9.89 18.81 -22.04
N SER A 244 10.72 19.66 -21.45
CA SER A 244 11.40 20.74 -22.19
C SER A 244 12.36 20.22 -23.26
N GLU A 245 13.11 19.14 -22.97
CA GLU A 245 14.01 18.48 -23.93
C GLU A 245 13.23 17.78 -25.07
N SER A 246 12.03 17.26 -24.77
CA SER A 246 11.14 16.66 -25.77
C SER A 246 10.43 17.67 -26.69
N GLU A 247 10.24 18.91 -26.23
CA GLU A 247 9.65 20.00 -27.01
C GLU A 247 10.69 20.67 -27.92
N GLU A 248 11.93 20.83 -27.46
CA GLU A 248 13.05 21.31 -28.29
C GLU A 248 13.34 20.33 -29.45
N SER A 249 13.34 19.01 -29.20
CA SER A 249 13.56 18.00 -30.24
C SER A 249 12.41 17.90 -31.27
N ARG A 250 11.16 18.17 -30.87
CA ARG A 250 10.00 18.18 -31.79
C ARG A 250 9.91 19.42 -32.67
N SER A 251 10.55 20.52 -32.29
CA SER A 251 10.57 21.75 -33.09
C SER A 251 11.54 21.71 -34.27
N ALA A 252 12.45 20.73 -34.31
CA ALA A 252 13.47 20.59 -35.35
C ALA A 252 13.02 19.74 -36.56
N ASP A 253 12.10 18.80 -36.38
CA ASP A 253 11.63 17.90 -37.44
C ASP A 253 10.25 18.34 -37.97
N GLY A 254 10.26 19.31 -38.88
CA GLY A 254 9.08 19.73 -39.62
C GLY A 254 8.74 18.73 -40.73
N VAL A 255 7.69 17.92 -40.54
CA VAL A 255 7.09 17.11 -41.61
C VAL A 255 5.63 17.52 -41.78
N ALA A 256 5.32 18.04 -42.96
CA ALA A 256 3.97 18.38 -43.41
C ALA A 256 3.18 17.10 -43.68
N GLU A 257 2.07 16.90 -42.97
CA GLU A 257 1.09 15.84 -43.26
C GLU A 257 0.13 16.30 -44.35
N ASP A 258 0.28 15.70 -45.54
CA ASP A 258 -0.64 15.77 -46.66
C ASP A 258 -1.91 14.96 -46.33
N GLN A 259 -3.05 15.65 -46.28
CA GLN A 259 -4.36 15.04 -46.01
C GLN A 259 -4.98 14.58 -47.34
N THR A 260 -4.75 13.32 -47.69
CA THR A 260 -5.56 12.64 -48.71
C THR A 260 -6.64 11.80 -48.05
N GLU A 261 -7.89 12.23 -48.25
CA GLU A 261 -9.12 11.65 -47.72
C GLU A 261 -9.41 10.30 -48.40
N ALA A 262 -8.89 9.21 -47.82
CA ALA A 262 -9.25 7.86 -48.24
C ALA A 262 -10.60 7.45 -47.60
N THR A 263 -11.65 7.39 -48.42
CA THR A 263 -12.96 6.86 -48.01
C THR A 263 -12.83 5.39 -47.62
N PRO A 264 -13.23 4.96 -46.41
CA PRO A 264 -13.07 3.58 -45.98
C PRO A 264 -14.01 2.63 -46.74
N PRO A 265 -13.59 1.38 -46.99
CA PRO A 265 -14.43 0.40 -47.67
C PRO A 265 -15.69 0.09 -46.84
N GLN A 266 -16.84 0.12 -47.51
CA GLN A 266 -18.13 -0.27 -46.90
C GLN A 266 -18.12 -1.77 -46.60
N VAL A 267 -17.80 -2.12 -45.35
CA VAL A 267 -17.94 -3.47 -44.82
C VAL A 267 -19.41 -3.88 -44.92
N ALA A 268 -19.70 -4.94 -45.68
CA ALA A 268 -21.02 -5.53 -45.80
C ALA A 268 -21.61 -5.79 -44.39
N ARG A 269 -22.65 -5.04 -44.02
CA ARG A 269 -23.25 -5.11 -42.68
C ARG A 269 -24.06 -6.40 -42.56
N VAL A 270 -23.70 -7.27 -41.61
CA VAL A 270 -24.44 -8.50 -41.29
C VAL A 270 -25.91 -8.16 -41.01
N PRO A 271 -26.88 -8.88 -41.60
CA PRO A 271 -28.30 -8.69 -41.30
C PRO A 271 -28.61 -8.95 -39.83
N VAL A 272 -29.47 -8.12 -39.22
CA VAL A 272 -29.83 -8.19 -37.79
C VAL A 272 -30.51 -9.52 -37.43
N SER A 273 -31.29 -10.10 -38.35
CA SER A 273 -31.89 -11.43 -38.18
C SER A 273 -30.83 -12.53 -38.02
N LEU A 274 -29.74 -12.45 -38.76
CA LEU A 274 -28.62 -13.39 -38.70
C LEU A 274 -27.85 -13.25 -37.37
N GLU A 275 -27.72 -12.03 -36.84
CA GLU A 275 -27.12 -11.79 -35.51
C GLU A 275 -27.97 -12.39 -34.38
N ALA A 276 -29.30 -12.28 -34.49
CA ALA A 276 -30.24 -12.88 -33.54
C ALA A 276 -30.21 -14.41 -33.58
N GLU A 277 -30.17 -15.01 -34.78
CA GLU A 277 -30.01 -16.46 -34.95
C GLU A 277 -28.68 -16.97 -34.39
N PHE A 278 -27.58 -16.26 -34.67
CA PHE A 278 -26.25 -16.60 -34.15
C PHE A 278 -26.20 -16.49 -32.62
N TYR A 279 -26.88 -15.49 -32.04
CA TYR A 279 -27.01 -15.34 -30.59
C TYR A 279 -27.72 -16.54 -29.97
N ARG A 280 -28.87 -16.94 -30.54
CA ARG A 280 -29.62 -18.11 -30.09
C ARG A 280 -28.81 -19.40 -30.21
N ALA A 281 -28.12 -19.59 -31.33
CA ALA A 281 -27.23 -20.74 -31.52
C ALA A 281 -26.07 -20.75 -30.51
N SER A 282 -25.57 -19.57 -30.13
CA SER A 282 -24.49 -19.42 -29.14
C SER A 282 -24.93 -19.63 -27.69
N GLU A 283 -26.21 -19.44 -27.33
CA GLU A 283 -26.73 -19.81 -26.01
C GLU A 283 -26.81 -21.33 -25.82
N VAL A 284 -27.00 -22.08 -26.91
CA VAL A 284 -27.09 -23.55 -26.88
C VAL A 284 -25.70 -24.19 -26.79
N GLN A 285 -24.64 -23.50 -27.20
CA GLN A 285 -23.27 -24.01 -27.11
C GLN A 285 -22.54 -23.47 -25.87
N PRO A 286 -22.19 -24.31 -24.89
CA PRO A 286 -21.39 -23.86 -23.76
C PRO A 286 -20.02 -23.40 -24.24
N VAL A 287 -19.63 -22.16 -23.91
CA VAL A 287 -18.27 -21.67 -24.14
C VAL A 287 -17.31 -22.65 -23.47
N ARG A 288 -16.40 -23.24 -24.26
CA ARG A 288 -15.46 -24.25 -23.78
C ARG A 288 -14.61 -23.64 -22.67
N ALA A 289 -14.73 -24.16 -21.45
CA ALA A 289 -13.91 -23.73 -20.34
C ALA A 289 -12.42 -23.93 -20.70
N PRO A 290 -11.52 -22.98 -20.32
CA PRO A 290 -10.10 -23.20 -20.47
C PRO A 290 -9.66 -24.47 -19.74
N SER A 291 -8.62 -25.12 -20.26
CA SER A 291 -8.08 -26.35 -19.68
C SER A 291 -7.70 -26.13 -18.21
N VAL A 292 -7.82 -27.18 -17.40
CA VAL A 292 -7.45 -27.12 -15.97
C VAL A 292 -6.00 -26.68 -15.82
N ALA A 293 -5.11 -27.16 -16.69
CA ALA A 293 -3.70 -26.77 -16.72
C ALA A 293 -3.51 -25.26 -16.96
N LEU A 294 -4.25 -24.67 -17.91
CA LEU A 294 -4.16 -23.23 -18.16
C LEU A 294 -4.68 -22.42 -16.97
N ARG A 295 -5.77 -22.85 -16.34
CA ARG A 295 -6.31 -22.19 -15.13
C ARG A 295 -5.34 -22.23 -13.96
N LEU A 296 -4.71 -23.38 -13.71
CA LEU A 296 -3.69 -23.52 -12.67
C LEU A 296 -2.46 -22.67 -12.97
N LYS A 297 -2.02 -22.62 -14.24
CA LYS A 297 -0.90 -21.78 -14.66
C LYS A 297 -1.19 -20.29 -14.45
N LEU A 298 -2.38 -19.83 -14.82
CA LEU A 298 -2.80 -18.44 -14.61
C LEU A 298 -2.92 -18.10 -13.11
N LEU A 299 -3.47 -19.01 -12.30
CA LEU A 299 -3.51 -18.85 -10.85
C LEU A 299 -2.10 -18.69 -10.27
N PHE A 300 -1.17 -19.57 -10.64
CA PHE A 300 0.21 -19.49 -10.15
C PHE A 300 0.91 -18.19 -10.56
N VAL A 301 0.81 -17.80 -11.84
CA VAL A 301 1.42 -16.56 -12.35
C VAL A 301 0.85 -15.35 -11.63
N THR A 302 -0.48 -15.28 -11.47
CA THR A 302 -1.11 -14.16 -10.78
C THR A 302 -0.80 -14.13 -9.30
N LEU A 303 -0.70 -15.28 -8.63
CA LEU A 303 -0.29 -15.40 -7.24
C LEU A 303 1.12 -14.84 -7.02
N VAL A 304 2.08 -15.20 -7.88
CA VAL A 304 3.47 -14.69 -7.82
C VAL A 304 3.50 -13.18 -8.07
N LEU A 305 2.77 -12.68 -9.07
CA LEU A 305 2.66 -11.25 -9.33
C LEU A 305 2.02 -10.51 -8.15
N GLY A 306 1.00 -11.09 -7.53
CA GLY A 306 0.35 -10.57 -6.32
C GLY A 306 1.34 -10.47 -5.16
N LEU A 307 2.12 -11.53 -4.91
CA LEU A 307 3.16 -11.53 -3.89
C LEU A 307 4.20 -10.43 -4.13
N ILE A 308 4.75 -10.34 -5.34
CA ILE A 308 5.72 -9.29 -5.70
C ILE A 308 5.11 -7.90 -5.47
N SER A 309 3.88 -7.69 -5.92
CA SER A 309 3.20 -6.39 -5.80
C SER A 309 2.96 -5.99 -4.35
N PHE A 310 2.54 -6.93 -3.49
CA PHE A 310 2.32 -6.65 -2.08
C PHE A 310 3.63 -6.49 -1.31
N SER A 311 4.69 -7.21 -1.67
CA SER A 311 6.03 -7.02 -1.09
C SER A 311 6.69 -5.69 -1.46
N VAL A 312 6.20 -5.00 -2.50
CA VAL A 312 6.60 -3.61 -2.80
C VAL A 312 5.90 -2.60 -1.88
N LEU A 313 4.67 -2.90 -1.47
CA LEU A 313 3.86 -2.02 -0.61
C LEU A 313 4.05 -2.26 0.89
N PHE A 314 4.37 -3.50 1.26
CA PHE A 314 4.43 -4.00 2.62
C PHE A 314 5.68 -4.87 2.82
N ASP A 315 6.04 -5.15 4.07
CA ASP A 315 7.06 -6.14 4.37
C ASP A 315 6.63 -7.55 3.92
N LEU A 316 7.60 -8.40 3.61
CA LEU A 316 7.35 -9.73 3.03
C LEU A 316 6.43 -10.58 3.91
N GLU A 317 6.54 -10.47 5.23
CA GLU A 317 5.70 -11.23 6.15
C GLU A 317 4.24 -10.80 6.07
N LEU A 318 3.97 -9.48 6.11
CA LEU A 318 2.62 -8.96 5.94
C LEU A 318 2.06 -9.28 4.55
N ALA A 319 2.88 -9.22 3.50
CA ALA A 319 2.47 -9.60 2.15
C ALA A 319 2.05 -11.09 2.07
N LEU A 320 2.79 -11.99 2.72
CA LEU A 320 2.46 -13.41 2.79
C LEU A 320 1.19 -13.67 3.61
N VAL A 321 1.04 -13.01 4.76
CA VAL A 321 -0.18 -13.08 5.58
C VAL A 321 -1.39 -12.59 4.79
N LEU A 322 -1.28 -11.43 4.13
CA LEU A 322 -2.32 -10.85 3.30
C LEU A 322 -2.72 -11.82 2.18
N LEU A 323 -1.75 -12.40 1.47
CA LEU A 323 -2.00 -13.35 0.39
C LEU A 323 -2.70 -14.63 0.90
N CYS A 324 -2.31 -15.11 2.08
CA CYS A 324 -2.94 -16.25 2.74
C CYS A 324 -4.42 -15.96 3.05
N ILE A 325 -4.70 -14.85 3.73
CA ILE A 325 -6.07 -14.44 4.09
C ILE A 325 -6.92 -14.20 2.84
N LEU A 326 -6.37 -13.55 1.82
CA LEU A 326 -7.04 -13.30 0.55
C LEU A 326 -7.36 -14.61 -0.19
N THR A 327 -6.46 -15.60 -0.13
CA THR A 327 -6.71 -16.94 -0.68
C THR A 327 -7.87 -17.63 0.03
N ILE A 328 -7.95 -17.53 1.36
CA ILE A 328 -9.05 -18.08 2.16
C ILE A 328 -10.37 -17.38 1.79
N HIS A 329 -10.34 -16.05 1.68
CA HIS A 329 -11.49 -15.22 1.29
C HIS A 329 -12.04 -15.61 -0.08
N GLU A 330 -11.19 -15.59 -1.13
CA GLU A 330 -11.62 -15.99 -2.47
C GLU A 330 -11.98 -17.47 -2.58
N GLY A 331 -11.31 -18.32 -1.78
CA GLY A 331 -11.66 -19.72 -1.63
C GLY A 331 -13.09 -19.91 -1.14
N GLY A 332 -13.56 -19.04 -0.24
CA GLY A 332 -14.94 -18.98 0.22
C GLY A 332 -15.93 -18.69 -0.92
N HIS A 333 -15.67 -17.65 -1.71
CA HIS A 333 -16.46 -17.36 -2.92
C HIS A 333 -16.46 -18.54 -3.90
N PHE A 334 -15.29 -19.12 -4.17
CA PHE A 334 -15.13 -20.25 -5.09
C PHE A 334 -15.94 -21.47 -4.64
N LEU A 335 -15.86 -21.84 -3.36
CA LEU A 335 -16.59 -22.98 -2.80
C LEU A 335 -18.11 -22.73 -2.85
N ALA A 336 -18.56 -21.54 -2.51
CA ALA A 336 -19.98 -21.18 -2.57
C ALA A 336 -20.50 -21.18 -4.02
N MET A 337 -19.72 -20.67 -4.97
CA MET A 337 -20.05 -20.72 -6.39
C MET A 337 -20.20 -22.17 -6.87
N ARG A 338 -19.26 -23.05 -6.48
CA ARG A 338 -19.35 -24.49 -6.80
C ARG A 338 -20.58 -25.14 -6.16
N ALA A 339 -20.86 -24.85 -4.90
CA ALA A 339 -22.00 -25.41 -4.17
C ALA A 339 -23.36 -24.95 -4.72
N THR A 340 -23.42 -23.74 -5.27
CA THR A 340 -24.63 -23.17 -5.89
C THR A 340 -24.74 -23.49 -7.38
N GLY A 341 -23.82 -24.27 -7.96
CA GLY A 341 -23.89 -24.71 -9.36
C GLY A 341 -23.45 -23.66 -10.39
N HIS A 342 -22.55 -22.73 -10.02
CA HIS A 342 -21.89 -21.88 -10.99
C HIS A 342 -20.85 -22.67 -11.80
N GLU A 343 -20.75 -22.35 -13.09
CA GLU A 343 -19.83 -22.95 -14.05
C GLU A 343 -18.65 -22.00 -14.35
N ASN A 344 -17.64 -22.51 -15.07
CA ASN A 344 -16.47 -21.73 -15.51
C ASN A 344 -15.69 -21.04 -14.37
N LEU A 345 -15.57 -21.72 -13.24
CA LEU A 345 -14.91 -21.18 -12.05
C LEU A 345 -13.42 -20.91 -12.29
N SER A 346 -12.98 -19.73 -11.87
CA SER A 346 -11.58 -19.31 -11.87
C SER A 346 -11.30 -18.33 -10.73
N VAL A 347 -10.05 -18.30 -10.28
CA VAL A 347 -9.56 -17.34 -9.27
C VAL A 347 -8.26 -16.75 -9.81
N PHE A 348 -8.06 -15.45 -9.65
CA PHE A 348 -6.84 -14.76 -10.03
C PHE A 348 -6.53 -13.64 -9.03
N PHE A 349 -5.24 -13.37 -8.85
CA PHE A 349 -4.75 -12.27 -8.03
C PHE A 349 -4.48 -11.05 -8.92
N LEU A 350 -4.99 -9.90 -8.49
CA LEU A 350 -4.83 -8.62 -9.14
C LEU A 350 -3.71 -7.84 -8.44
N PRO A 351 -2.58 -7.57 -9.15
CA PRO A 351 -1.48 -6.75 -8.62
C PRO A 351 -1.97 -5.49 -7.92
N PHE A 352 -1.43 -5.23 -6.72
CA PHE A 352 -1.72 -4.06 -5.87
C PHE A 352 -3.16 -3.90 -5.37
N LEU A 353 -4.11 -4.73 -5.84
CA LEU A 353 -5.53 -4.52 -5.57
C LEU A 353 -6.14 -5.62 -4.71
N GLY A 354 -5.83 -6.89 -4.97
CA GLY A 354 -6.45 -8.01 -4.26
C GLY A 354 -6.53 -9.26 -5.12
N ALA A 355 -7.65 -9.97 -5.02
CA ALA A 355 -7.95 -11.12 -5.85
C ALA A 355 -9.42 -11.08 -6.25
N ALA A 356 -9.79 -11.96 -7.18
CA ALA A 356 -11.18 -12.11 -7.55
C ALA A 356 -11.45 -13.55 -7.99
N ALA A 357 -12.52 -14.10 -7.44
CA ALA A 357 -13.16 -15.32 -7.92
C ALA A 357 -14.24 -14.97 -8.95
N MET A 358 -14.24 -15.69 -10.07
CA MET A 358 -15.23 -15.55 -11.15
C MET A 358 -15.92 -16.89 -11.41
N GLY A 359 -17.22 -16.81 -11.70
CA GLY A 359 -18.05 -17.93 -12.10
C GLY A 359 -19.32 -17.43 -12.77
N THR A 360 -19.94 -18.27 -13.58
CA THR A 360 -21.17 -17.92 -14.31
C THR A 360 -22.28 -18.89 -13.97
N LYS A 361 -23.46 -18.37 -13.61
CA LYS A 361 -24.68 -19.16 -13.43
C LYS A 361 -25.83 -18.47 -14.14
N GLN A 362 -26.58 -19.20 -14.96
CA GLN A 362 -27.81 -18.68 -15.56
C GLN A 362 -28.91 -18.60 -14.49
N ASN A 363 -29.66 -17.50 -14.47
CA ASN A 363 -30.79 -17.28 -13.55
C ASN A 363 -30.43 -17.49 -12.06
N ALA A 364 -29.29 -16.96 -11.61
CA ALA A 364 -28.90 -17.03 -10.21
C ALA A 364 -29.97 -16.40 -9.30
N SER A 365 -30.37 -17.11 -8.25
CA SER A 365 -31.34 -16.59 -7.27
C SER A 365 -30.72 -15.51 -6.37
N LEU A 366 -31.56 -14.76 -5.65
CA LEU A 366 -31.07 -13.84 -4.62
C LEU A 366 -30.22 -14.58 -3.59
N ARG A 367 -30.74 -15.71 -3.08
CA ARG A 367 -30.00 -16.60 -2.17
C ARG A 367 -28.63 -16.98 -2.73
N ASP A 368 -28.54 -17.45 -3.97
CA ASP A 368 -27.25 -17.84 -4.55
C ASP A 368 -26.26 -16.68 -4.55
N SER A 369 -26.74 -15.50 -4.96
CA SER A 369 -25.92 -14.29 -5.07
C SER A 369 -25.41 -13.84 -3.70
N VAL A 370 -26.30 -13.76 -2.70
CA VAL A 370 -25.95 -13.31 -1.34
C VAL A 370 -25.07 -14.35 -0.64
N VAL A 371 -25.35 -15.65 -0.77
CA VAL A 371 -24.52 -16.71 -0.20
C VAL A 371 -23.11 -16.66 -0.77
N VAL A 372 -22.96 -16.54 -2.09
CA VAL A 372 -21.64 -16.40 -2.71
C VAL A 372 -20.92 -15.16 -2.17
N LEU A 373 -21.58 -14.00 -2.13
CA LEU A 373 -20.96 -12.74 -1.68
C LEU A 373 -20.59 -12.75 -0.19
N LEU A 374 -21.34 -13.47 0.66
CA LEU A 374 -21.03 -13.56 2.10
C LEU A 374 -20.03 -14.67 2.42
N ALA A 375 -19.88 -15.69 1.57
CA ALA A 375 -19.00 -16.82 1.79
C ALA A 375 -17.51 -16.47 1.77
N GLY A 376 -17.11 -15.37 1.14
CA GLY A 376 -15.76 -14.83 1.27
C GLY A 376 -15.53 -14.16 2.63
N PRO A 377 -16.25 -13.07 2.95
CA PRO A 377 -16.00 -12.28 4.15
C PRO A 377 -16.35 -12.99 5.46
N LEU A 378 -17.51 -13.65 5.57
CA LEU A 378 -17.98 -14.15 6.86
C LEU A 378 -17.08 -15.21 7.51
N PRO A 379 -16.63 -16.26 6.79
CA PRO A 379 -15.79 -17.29 7.41
C PRO A 379 -14.45 -16.74 7.89
N GLY A 380 -13.80 -15.90 7.08
CA GLY A 380 -12.53 -15.28 7.44
C GLY A 380 -12.66 -14.30 8.61
N LEU A 381 -13.77 -13.56 8.67
CA LEU A 381 -14.08 -12.68 9.79
C LEU A 381 -14.29 -13.48 11.07
N LEU A 382 -15.17 -14.49 11.06
CA LEU A 382 -15.44 -15.34 12.22
C LEU A 382 -14.18 -16.05 12.71
N ALA A 383 -13.38 -16.61 11.79
CA ALA A 383 -12.11 -17.25 12.14
C ALA A 383 -11.15 -16.27 12.82
N GLY A 384 -11.02 -15.04 12.31
CA GLY A 384 -10.19 -14.00 12.91
C GLY A 384 -10.65 -13.62 14.32
N LEU A 385 -11.95 -13.42 14.53
CA LEU A 385 -12.52 -13.08 15.85
C LEU A 385 -12.37 -14.23 16.85
N LEU A 386 -12.63 -15.47 16.44
CA LEU A 386 -12.46 -16.65 17.29
C LEU A 386 -11.00 -16.89 17.65
N LEU A 387 -10.09 -16.72 16.69
CA LEU A 387 -8.66 -16.84 16.94
C LEU A 387 -8.21 -15.77 17.93
N ALA A 388 -8.60 -14.50 17.73
CA ALA A 388 -8.33 -13.41 18.67
C ALA A 388 -8.78 -13.74 20.10
N GLN A 389 -9.97 -14.32 20.27
CA GLN A 389 -10.50 -14.75 21.57
C GLN A 389 -9.68 -15.88 22.19
N TRP A 390 -9.24 -16.84 21.38
CA TRP A 390 -8.59 -18.06 21.86
C TRP A 390 -7.13 -17.82 22.27
N ILE A 391 -6.37 -17.12 21.44
CA ILE A 391 -4.94 -16.87 21.72
C ILE A 391 -4.69 -15.60 22.52
N GLY A 392 -5.60 -14.62 22.46
CA GLY A 392 -5.34 -13.24 22.89
C GLY A 392 -4.40 -12.51 21.93
N LEU A 393 -4.36 -11.19 22.02
CA LEU A 393 -3.47 -10.36 21.19
C LEU A 393 -2.13 -10.10 21.90
N GLY A 394 -1.03 -10.04 21.15
CA GLY A 394 0.29 -9.59 21.63
C GLY A 394 1.22 -10.72 22.10
N ARG A 395 0.84 -12.00 21.91
CA ARG A 395 1.65 -13.15 22.28
C ARG A 395 2.54 -13.65 21.15
N TYR A 396 2.03 -13.62 19.91
CA TYR A 396 2.71 -14.17 18.75
C TYR A 396 2.52 -13.24 17.55
N ARG A 397 3.60 -12.55 17.16
CA ARG A 397 3.58 -11.49 16.13
C ARG A 397 2.87 -11.91 14.83
N ILE A 398 3.20 -13.10 14.29
CA ILE A 398 2.61 -13.57 13.03
C ILE A 398 1.11 -13.86 13.17
N LEU A 399 0.67 -14.41 14.31
CA LEU A 399 -0.74 -14.73 14.54
C LEU A 399 -1.54 -13.46 14.79
N ASP A 400 -0.97 -12.48 15.48
CA ASP A 400 -1.58 -11.16 15.65
C ASP A 400 -1.78 -10.49 14.27
N MET A 401 -0.78 -10.56 13.38
CA MET A 401 -0.89 -10.08 12.00
C MET A 401 -1.99 -10.82 11.23
N MET A 402 -2.08 -12.15 11.34
CA MET A 402 -3.13 -12.93 10.70
C MET A 402 -4.53 -12.55 11.21
N VAL A 403 -4.69 -12.40 12.52
CA VAL A 403 -5.96 -11.99 13.15
C VAL A 403 -6.38 -10.61 12.66
N VAL A 404 -5.50 -9.62 12.76
CA VAL A 404 -5.80 -8.24 12.36
C VAL A 404 -6.11 -8.18 10.87
N THR A 405 -5.32 -8.85 10.04
CA THR A 405 -5.52 -8.87 8.58
C THR A 405 -6.81 -9.58 8.21
N ALA A 406 -7.13 -10.72 8.85
CA ALA A 406 -8.38 -11.45 8.63
C ALA A 406 -9.59 -10.60 9.01
N VAL A 407 -9.60 -10.00 10.19
CA VAL A 407 -10.73 -9.16 10.62
C VAL A 407 -10.87 -7.94 9.71
N LEU A 408 -9.77 -7.23 9.44
CA LEU A 408 -9.80 -6.00 8.65
C LEU A 408 -10.23 -6.26 7.20
N LEU A 409 -9.59 -7.18 6.50
CA LEU A 409 -9.87 -7.47 5.08
C LEU A 409 -11.33 -7.90 4.90
N ASN A 410 -11.78 -8.86 5.72
CA ASN A 410 -13.13 -9.38 5.60
C ASN A 410 -14.20 -8.37 6.04
N TYR A 411 -13.93 -7.56 7.07
CA TYR A 411 -14.84 -6.50 7.48
C TYR A 411 -14.94 -5.37 6.45
N LEU A 412 -13.81 -4.97 5.86
CA LEU A 412 -13.82 -4.03 4.73
C LEU A 412 -14.70 -4.58 3.61
N ASN A 413 -14.54 -5.84 3.22
CA ASN A 413 -15.40 -6.46 2.19
C ASN A 413 -16.88 -6.57 2.57
N LEU A 414 -17.27 -6.40 3.84
CA LEU A 414 -18.67 -6.27 4.25
C LEU A 414 -19.21 -4.84 4.15
N LEU A 415 -18.37 -3.82 3.95
CA LEU A 415 -18.86 -2.44 3.89
C LEU A 415 -19.81 -2.23 2.70
N PRO A 416 -20.88 -1.44 2.87
CA PRO A 416 -21.91 -1.25 1.85
C PRO A 416 -21.45 -0.24 0.78
N PHE A 417 -20.43 -0.60 -0.02
CA PHE A 417 -20.05 0.19 -1.19
C PHE A 417 -19.43 -0.69 -2.30
N VAL A 418 -19.65 -0.29 -3.55
CA VAL A 418 -19.08 -0.96 -4.73
C VAL A 418 -17.67 -0.41 -4.96
N PRO A 419 -16.62 -1.26 -5.14
CA PRO A 419 -16.66 -2.62 -5.68
C PRO A 419 -16.74 -3.80 -4.68
N LEU A 420 -16.78 -3.54 -3.37
CA LEU A 420 -16.71 -4.57 -2.33
C LEU A 420 -17.97 -5.46 -2.27
N ASP A 421 -17.84 -6.62 -1.64
CA ASP A 421 -18.90 -7.63 -1.62
C ASP A 421 -20.15 -7.16 -0.90
N GLY A 422 -20.01 -6.46 0.24
CA GLY A 422 -21.13 -5.87 0.99
C GLY A 422 -21.92 -4.87 0.16
N GLY A 423 -21.24 -4.06 -0.67
CA GLY A 423 -21.91 -3.19 -1.64
C GLY A 423 -22.71 -3.98 -2.67
N ARG A 424 -22.18 -5.09 -3.16
CA ARG A 424 -22.90 -5.99 -4.08
C ARG A 424 -24.09 -6.65 -3.39
N VAL A 425 -23.96 -7.07 -2.12
CA VAL A 425 -25.06 -7.62 -1.31
C VAL A 425 -26.21 -6.61 -1.24
N VAL A 426 -25.92 -5.35 -0.89
CA VAL A 426 -26.92 -4.28 -0.83
C VAL A 426 -27.60 -4.06 -2.18
N VAL A 427 -26.84 -4.05 -3.28
CA VAL A 427 -27.40 -3.91 -4.63
C VAL A 427 -28.33 -5.09 -4.97
N HIS A 428 -27.96 -6.33 -4.64
CA HIS A 428 -28.82 -7.48 -4.88
C HIS A 428 -30.09 -7.48 -4.01
N LEU A 429 -29.99 -7.05 -2.75
CA LEU A 429 -31.13 -6.99 -1.83
C LEU A 429 -32.15 -5.90 -2.21
N LEU A 430 -31.67 -4.69 -2.52
CA LEU A 430 -32.50 -3.50 -2.65
C LEU A 430 -32.74 -3.07 -4.10
N MET A 431 -31.81 -3.39 -5.02
CA MET A 431 -31.72 -2.72 -6.32
C MET A 431 -31.59 -3.69 -7.51
N SER A 432 -31.84 -4.98 -7.32
CA SER A 432 -31.66 -6.03 -8.34
C SER A 432 -32.42 -5.77 -9.66
N LYS A 433 -33.56 -5.07 -9.61
CA LYS A 433 -34.35 -4.69 -10.80
C LYS A 433 -34.21 -3.22 -11.22
N HIS A 434 -33.50 -2.40 -10.45
CA HIS A 434 -33.37 -0.98 -10.70
C HIS A 434 -32.06 -0.68 -11.43
N VAL A 435 -32.14 -0.50 -12.76
CA VAL A 435 -30.99 -0.25 -13.64
C VAL A 435 -30.10 0.91 -13.15
N TYR A 436 -30.71 1.98 -12.63
CA TYR A 436 -29.99 3.14 -12.08
C TYR A 436 -29.70 3.04 -10.57
N GLY A 437 -30.32 2.09 -9.85
CA GLY A 437 -30.20 1.99 -8.39
C GLY A 437 -28.74 1.84 -7.96
N ARG A 438 -28.00 0.92 -8.59
CA ARG A 438 -26.56 0.73 -8.36
C ARG A 438 -25.74 2.01 -8.54
N ILE A 439 -26.07 2.82 -9.55
CA ILE A 439 -25.36 4.07 -9.84
C ILE A 439 -25.62 5.10 -8.75
N VAL A 440 -26.89 5.28 -8.37
CA VAL A 440 -27.26 6.19 -7.28
C VAL A 440 -26.57 5.78 -5.98
N PHE A 441 -26.59 4.50 -5.65
CA PHE A 441 -25.88 3.95 -4.49
C PHE A 441 -24.37 4.24 -4.52
N GLN A 442 -23.73 4.03 -5.66
CA GLN A 442 -22.30 4.29 -5.85
C GLN A 442 -21.97 5.79 -5.75
N ILE A 443 -22.82 6.68 -6.27
CA ILE A 443 -22.68 8.14 -6.12
C ILE A 443 -22.79 8.53 -4.65
N ILE A 444 -23.81 8.03 -3.93
CA ILE A 444 -24.01 8.31 -2.51
C ILE A 444 -22.80 7.84 -1.70
N ALA A 445 -22.29 6.63 -1.96
CA ALA A 445 -21.11 6.10 -1.30
C ALA A 445 -19.86 6.95 -1.59
N ALA A 446 -19.60 7.29 -2.86
CA ALA A 446 -18.46 8.13 -3.25
C ALA A 446 -18.52 9.51 -2.59
N LEU A 447 -19.69 10.14 -2.56
CA LEU A 447 -19.89 11.44 -1.92
C LEU A 447 -19.74 11.34 -0.40
N ALA A 448 -20.26 10.29 0.23
CA ALA A 448 -20.09 10.06 1.66
C ALA A 448 -18.62 9.93 2.02
N PHE A 449 -17.84 9.12 1.30
CA PHE A 449 -16.39 9.02 1.51
C PHE A 449 -15.67 10.33 1.25
N LEU A 450 -16.05 11.08 0.21
CA LEU A 450 -15.45 12.37 -0.09
C LEU A 450 -15.72 13.38 1.04
N VAL A 451 -16.97 13.52 1.48
CA VAL A 451 -17.36 14.45 2.54
C VAL A 451 -16.66 14.09 3.84
N VAL A 452 -16.70 12.83 4.26
CA VAL A 452 -16.01 12.39 5.49
C VAL A 452 -14.49 12.55 5.34
N GLY A 453 -13.93 12.23 4.17
CA GLY A 453 -12.52 12.45 3.86
C GLY A 453 -12.11 13.92 3.94
N LEU A 454 -12.93 14.85 3.46
CA LEU A 454 -12.70 16.30 3.58
C LEU A 454 -12.74 16.76 5.04
N LEU A 455 -13.72 16.27 5.82
CA LEU A 455 -13.87 16.62 7.23
C LEU A 455 -12.71 16.08 8.09
N THR A 456 -12.23 14.89 7.79
CA THR A 456 -11.19 14.19 8.57
C THR A 456 -9.77 14.42 8.04
N LYS A 457 -9.65 14.89 6.78
CA LYS A 457 -8.40 14.99 6.01
C LYS A 457 -7.68 13.65 5.85
N ASP A 458 -8.43 12.55 5.85
CA ASP A 458 -7.88 11.19 5.75
C ASP A 458 -7.61 10.78 4.28
N PRO A 459 -6.35 10.49 3.89
CA PRO A 459 -6.01 10.05 2.55
C PRO A 459 -6.68 8.74 2.12
N ILE A 460 -7.00 7.83 3.05
CA ILE A 460 -7.62 6.53 2.76
C ILE A 460 -9.07 6.73 2.31
N LEU A 461 -9.81 7.61 2.97
CA LEU A 461 -11.18 7.92 2.59
C LEU A 461 -11.25 8.62 1.21
N PHE A 462 -10.26 9.44 0.88
CA PHE A 462 -10.13 9.97 -0.48
C PHE A 462 -9.85 8.86 -1.51
N ALA A 463 -9.03 7.87 -1.17
CA ALA A 463 -8.80 6.71 -2.04
C ALA A 463 -10.09 5.91 -2.28
N PHE A 464 -10.91 5.68 -1.24
CA PHE A 464 -12.21 5.03 -1.39
C PHE A 464 -13.21 5.88 -2.19
N ALA A 465 -13.24 7.20 -1.98
CA ALA A 465 -14.06 8.11 -2.78
C ALA A 465 -13.66 8.05 -4.26
N PHE A 466 -12.36 8.05 -4.55
CA PHE A 466 -11.83 7.92 -5.91
C PHE A 466 -12.20 6.56 -6.53
N LEU A 467 -11.98 5.45 -5.81
CA LEU A 467 -12.29 4.11 -6.30
C LEU A 467 -13.79 3.94 -6.60
N ALA A 468 -14.65 4.42 -5.70
CA ALA A 468 -16.09 4.44 -5.90
C ALA A 468 -16.50 5.34 -7.08
N GLY A 469 -15.82 6.48 -7.28
CA GLY A 469 -16.11 7.44 -8.35
C GLY A 469 -15.61 7.01 -9.73
N ALA A 470 -14.44 6.37 -9.83
CA ALA A 470 -13.77 6.07 -11.10
C ALA A 470 -14.61 5.18 -12.03
N GLY A 471 -15.47 4.31 -11.49
CA GLY A 471 -16.36 3.44 -12.26
C GLY A 471 -17.66 4.10 -12.75
N LEU A 472 -18.01 5.29 -12.26
CA LEU A 472 -19.31 5.93 -12.53
C LEU A 472 -19.55 6.25 -14.01
N PRO A 473 -18.60 6.81 -14.79
CA PRO A 473 -18.85 7.14 -16.20
C PRO A 473 -19.23 5.91 -17.02
N THR A 474 -18.51 4.81 -16.82
CA THR A 474 -18.77 3.53 -17.48
C THR A 474 -20.09 2.92 -17.02
N GLY A 475 -20.37 2.97 -15.71
CA GLY A 475 -21.62 2.48 -15.14
C GLY A 475 -22.85 3.24 -15.65
N ILE A 476 -22.79 4.57 -15.74
CA ILE A 476 -23.87 5.42 -16.27
C ILE A 476 -24.15 5.07 -17.73
N ARG A 477 -23.09 4.92 -18.55
CA ARG A 477 -23.24 4.53 -19.97
C ARG A 477 -23.92 3.17 -20.09
N GLN A 478 -23.47 2.17 -19.34
CA GLN A 478 -24.08 0.84 -19.34
C GLN A 478 -25.53 0.86 -18.87
N ALA A 479 -25.84 1.58 -17.78
CA ALA A 479 -27.19 1.71 -17.24
C ALA A 479 -28.15 2.36 -18.25
N ARG A 480 -27.73 3.41 -18.97
CA ARG A 480 -28.53 4.03 -20.03
C ARG A 480 -28.86 3.06 -21.15
N THR A 481 -27.85 2.34 -21.66
CA THR A 481 -28.06 1.33 -22.72
C THR A 481 -29.00 0.22 -22.26
N LEU A 482 -28.82 -0.28 -21.03
CA LEU A 482 -29.69 -1.32 -20.45
C LEU A 482 -31.12 -0.83 -20.28
N ALA A 483 -31.32 0.38 -19.75
CA ALA A 483 -32.65 0.97 -19.57
C ALA A 483 -33.37 1.16 -20.91
N ASP A 484 -32.66 1.67 -21.94
CA ASP A 484 -33.20 1.84 -23.28
C ASP A 484 -33.60 0.50 -23.92
N LEU A 485 -32.76 -0.53 -23.80
CA LEU A 485 -33.07 -1.86 -24.30
C LEU A 485 -34.27 -2.48 -23.59
N MET A 486 -34.35 -2.34 -22.26
CA MET A 486 -35.46 -2.87 -21.47
C MET A 486 -36.79 -2.20 -21.82
N ALA A 487 -36.81 -0.88 -22.02
CA ALA A 487 -38.02 -0.12 -22.36
C ALA A 487 -38.61 -0.50 -23.74
N HIS A 488 -37.77 -0.96 -24.67
CA HIS A 488 -38.19 -1.33 -26.02
C HIS A 488 -38.43 -2.84 -26.15
N ALA A 489 -37.74 -3.68 -25.36
CA ALA A 489 -37.95 -5.13 -25.36
C ALA A 489 -39.31 -5.56 -24.79
N SER A 490 -39.97 -4.73 -23.98
CA SER A 490 -41.30 -5.01 -23.40
C SER A 490 -42.48 -4.60 -24.29
N ARG A 491 -42.24 -4.01 -25.47
CA ARG A 491 -43.32 -3.52 -26.36
C ARG A 491 -43.72 -4.51 -27.46
N ASP A 492 -42.90 -5.51 -27.76
CA ASP A 492 -43.15 -6.54 -28.79
C ASP A 492 -43.67 -7.84 -28.14
N GLU A 493 -44.83 -7.76 -27.48
CA GLU A 493 -45.44 -8.92 -26.80
C GLU A 493 -45.97 -10.00 -27.77
N ASP A 494 -46.20 -9.69 -29.05
CA ASP A 494 -46.82 -10.63 -30.02
C ASP A 494 -45.83 -11.39 -30.94
N GLY A 495 -44.51 -11.17 -30.81
CA GLY A 495 -43.51 -11.75 -31.71
C GLY A 495 -42.81 -13.04 -31.21
N GLU A 496 -42.51 -13.95 -32.13
CA GLU A 496 -41.63 -15.13 -31.96
C GLU A 496 -40.30 -14.75 -31.27
N GLU A 497 -39.68 -15.65 -30.49
CA GLU A 497 -38.48 -15.35 -29.68
C GLU A 497 -37.32 -14.73 -30.50
N ASN A 498 -37.18 -15.13 -31.78
CA ASN A 498 -36.20 -14.55 -32.70
C ASN A 498 -36.50 -13.09 -33.06
N GLY A 499 -37.78 -12.71 -33.16
CA GLY A 499 -38.21 -11.33 -33.41
C GLY A 499 -37.81 -10.39 -32.28
N ARG A 500 -37.98 -10.83 -31.02
CA ARG A 500 -37.56 -10.04 -29.84
C ARG A 500 -36.05 -9.85 -29.78
N LEU A 501 -35.26 -10.88 -30.09
CA LEU A 501 -33.80 -10.77 -30.16
C LEU A 501 -33.36 -9.82 -31.29
N ALA A 502 -33.99 -9.92 -32.47
CA ALA A 502 -33.72 -9.04 -33.60
C ALA A 502 -34.04 -7.58 -33.27
N ALA A 503 -35.14 -7.30 -32.56
CA ALA A 503 -35.48 -5.95 -32.11
C ALA A 503 -34.40 -5.35 -31.18
N MET A 504 -33.84 -6.15 -30.27
CA MET A 504 -32.76 -5.70 -29.38
C MET A 504 -31.47 -5.37 -30.16
N PHE A 505 -31.06 -6.21 -31.12
CA PHE A 505 -29.92 -5.93 -32.00
C PHE A 505 -30.17 -4.72 -32.91
N HIS A 506 -31.39 -4.53 -33.40
CA HIS A 506 -31.79 -3.35 -34.16
C HIS A 506 -31.63 -2.09 -33.32
N ARG A 507 -32.10 -2.12 -32.06
CA ARG A 507 -32.00 -0.99 -31.15
C ARG A 507 -30.56 -0.64 -30.78
N LEU A 508 -29.70 -1.65 -30.58
CA LEU A 508 -28.25 -1.41 -30.40
C LEU A 508 -27.65 -0.66 -31.60
N ARG A 509 -28.10 -0.98 -32.82
CA ARG A 509 -27.64 -0.30 -34.04
C ARG A 509 -28.13 1.14 -34.12
N GLU A 510 -29.38 1.40 -33.74
CA GLU A 510 -29.96 2.75 -33.67
C GLU A 510 -29.26 3.64 -32.64
N LEU A 511 -28.79 3.06 -31.52
CA LEU A 511 -28.00 3.75 -30.50
C LEU A 511 -26.56 4.06 -30.95
N GLY A 512 -26.22 3.81 -32.22
CA GLY A 512 -24.86 3.98 -32.75
C GLY A 512 -23.87 2.91 -32.28
N LEU A 513 -24.34 1.86 -31.61
CA LEU A 513 -23.52 0.75 -31.09
C LEU A 513 -23.41 -0.42 -32.06
N GLY A 514 -23.87 -0.26 -33.31
CA GLY A 514 -23.83 -1.29 -34.34
C GLY A 514 -22.42 -1.74 -34.74
N THR A 515 -21.42 -0.88 -34.55
CA THR A 515 -20.00 -1.15 -34.82
C THR A 515 -19.28 -1.90 -33.70
N LEU A 516 -19.93 -2.11 -32.55
CA LEU A 516 -19.33 -2.87 -31.46
C LEU A 516 -19.04 -4.32 -31.89
N PRO A 517 -17.95 -4.93 -31.39
CA PRO A 517 -17.70 -6.35 -31.56
C PRO A 517 -18.94 -7.16 -31.13
N TYR A 518 -19.29 -8.18 -31.92
CA TYR A 518 -20.47 -9.02 -31.69
C TYR A 518 -20.57 -9.53 -30.24
N VAL A 519 -19.44 -9.95 -29.66
CA VAL A 519 -19.34 -10.42 -28.28
C VAL A 519 -19.88 -9.39 -27.26
N ARG A 520 -19.59 -8.10 -27.45
CA ARG A 520 -20.09 -7.04 -26.55
C ARG A 520 -21.59 -6.80 -26.75
N LYS A 521 -22.09 -6.87 -27.98
CA LYS A 521 -23.53 -6.77 -28.28
C LYS A 521 -24.29 -7.93 -27.63
N ALA A 522 -23.79 -9.15 -27.79
CA ALA A 522 -24.32 -10.34 -27.16
C ALA A 522 -24.32 -10.26 -25.62
N GLN A 523 -23.24 -9.75 -25.01
CA GLN A 523 -23.19 -9.54 -23.56
C GLN A 523 -24.26 -8.59 -23.04
N LEU A 524 -24.51 -7.46 -23.72
CA LEU A 524 -25.54 -6.50 -23.33
C LEU A 524 -26.95 -7.11 -23.41
N ILE A 525 -27.25 -7.82 -24.49
CA ILE A 525 -28.52 -8.53 -24.69
C ILE A 525 -28.70 -9.59 -23.61
N ARG A 526 -27.66 -10.36 -23.32
CA ARG A 526 -27.65 -11.34 -22.24
C ARG A 526 -27.97 -10.72 -20.88
N SER A 527 -27.34 -9.60 -20.53
CA SER A 527 -27.61 -8.89 -19.27
C SER A 527 -29.06 -8.42 -19.14
N VAL A 528 -29.67 -7.94 -20.24
CA VAL A 528 -31.10 -7.57 -20.24
C VAL A 528 -31.98 -8.81 -20.00
N ARG A 529 -31.69 -9.93 -20.67
CA ARG A 529 -32.45 -11.18 -20.48
C ARG A 529 -32.29 -11.74 -19.08
N GLU A 530 -31.09 -11.69 -18.51
CA GLU A 530 -30.85 -12.13 -17.12
C GLU A 530 -31.66 -11.28 -16.13
N LEU A 531 -31.77 -9.96 -16.34
CA LEU A 531 -32.63 -9.09 -15.53
C LEU A 531 -34.12 -9.41 -15.69
N GLN A 532 -34.57 -9.79 -16.89
CA GLN A 532 -35.96 -10.19 -17.16
C GLN A 532 -36.32 -11.56 -16.57
N LYS A 533 -35.39 -12.52 -16.65
CA LYS A 533 -35.59 -13.91 -16.20
C LYS A 533 -35.21 -14.15 -14.73
N ALA A 534 -34.58 -13.18 -14.07
CA ALA A 534 -34.19 -13.30 -12.67
C ALA A 534 -35.43 -13.55 -11.79
N PRO A 535 -35.44 -14.63 -10.99
CA PRO A 535 -36.57 -14.93 -10.11
C PRO A 535 -36.78 -13.81 -9.09
N ASP A 536 -38.03 -13.45 -8.86
CA ASP A 536 -38.40 -12.47 -7.85
C ASP A 536 -38.21 -13.06 -6.45
N ALA A 537 -37.28 -12.48 -5.69
CA ALA A 537 -37.16 -12.80 -4.28
C ALA A 537 -38.28 -12.12 -3.48
N GLY A 538 -38.97 -12.91 -2.65
CA GLY A 538 -40.00 -12.43 -1.73
C GLY A 538 -39.44 -11.46 -0.68
N VAL A 539 -40.32 -10.64 -0.09
CA VAL A 539 -39.93 -9.64 0.93
C VAL A 539 -39.30 -10.33 2.14
N GLU A 540 -39.84 -11.46 2.59
CA GLU A 540 -39.31 -12.23 3.71
C GLU A 540 -37.87 -12.71 3.48
N GLU A 541 -37.57 -13.21 2.29
CA GLU A 541 -36.22 -13.65 1.92
C GLU A 541 -35.23 -12.48 1.94
N ARG A 542 -35.63 -11.33 1.38
CA ARG A 542 -34.81 -10.11 1.40
C ARG A 542 -34.55 -9.62 2.82
N VAL A 543 -35.58 -9.60 3.67
CA VAL A 543 -35.47 -9.19 5.08
C VAL A 543 -34.58 -10.15 5.85
N GLY A 544 -34.71 -11.47 5.64
CA GLY A 544 -33.86 -12.47 6.27
C GLY A 544 -32.39 -12.28 5.93
N TRP A 545 -32.06 -12.12 4.64
CA TRP A 545 -30.67 -11.88 4.22
C TRP A 545 -30.13 -10.52 4.64
N ALA A 546 -30.96 -9.48 4.64
CA ALA A 546 -30.60 -8.16 5.16
C ALA A 546 -30.26 -8.25 6.66
N ALA A 547 -31.04 -8.99 7.45
CA ALA A 547 -30.77 -9.20 8.86
C ALA A 547 -29.44 -9.92 9.10
N VAL A 548 -29.14 -10.98 8.32
CA VAL A 548 -27.85 -11.69 8.39
C VAL A 548 -26.68 -10.74 8.09
N TYR A 549 -26.79 -9.98 7.00
CA TYR A 549 -25.76 -9.03 6.59
C TYR A 549 -25.56 -7.91 7.62
N LEU A 550 -26.64 -7.29 8.10
CA LEU A 550 -26.58 -6.24 9.11
C LEU A 550 -26.04 -6.74 10.44
N THR A 551 -26.39 -7.97 10.83
CA THR A 551 -25.85 -8.60 12.04
C THR A 551 -24.33 -8.72 11.92
N ALA A 552 -23.80 -9.23 10.81
CA ALA A 552 -22.36 -9.31 10.62
C ALA A 552 -21.68 -7.92 10.61
N LEU A 553 -22.31 -6.94 9.97
CA LEU A 553 -21.78 -5.58 9.84
C LEU A 553 -21.75 -4.82 11.19
N VAL A 554 -22.74 -5.04 12.05
CA VAL A 554 -22.91 -4.32 13.34
C VAL A 554 -22.29 -5.09 14.51
N ALA A 555 -22.45 -6.41 14.57
CA ALA A 555 -21.94 -7.22 15.67
C ALA A 555 -20.40 -7.21 15.73
N THR A 556 -19.74 -7.12 14.57
CA THR A 556 -18.27 -7.09 14.49
C THR A 556 -17.66 -5.88 15.21
N PRO A 557 -18.08 -4.62 14.93
CA PRO A 557 -17.72 -3.46 15.73
C PRO A 557 -17.89 -3.63 17.24
N PHE A 558 -19.05 -4.14 17.63
CA PHE A 558 -19.39 -4.31 19.04
C PHE A 558 -18.48 -5.34 19.72
N TRP A 559 -18.19 -6.44 19.03
CA TRP A 559 -17.25 -7.46 19.49
C TRP A 559 -15.83 -6.90 19.62
N ILE A 560 -15.35 -6.15 18.63
CA ILE A 560 -14.01 -5.53 18.69
C ILE A 560 -13.92 -4.58 19.88
N TYR A 561 -14.93 -3.73 20.06
CA TYR A 561 -14.99 -2.78 21.15
C TYR A 561 -15.00 -3.47 22.53
N SER A 562 -15.81 -4.52 22.70
CA SER A 562 -15.88 -5.26 23.96
C SER A 562 -14.56 -5.98 24.28
N THR A 563 -13.92 -6.61 23.28
CA THR A 563 -12.62 -7.27 23.46
C THR A 563 -11.51 -6.29 23.84
N VAL A 564 -11.45 -5.13 23.19
CA VAL A 564 -10.48 -4.08 23.51
C VAL A 564 -10.69 -3.52 24.93
N LEU A 565 -11.94 -3.25 25.32
CA LEU A 565 -12.25 -2.80 26.68
C LEU A 565 -11.89 -3.82 27.74
N LEU A 566 -12.15 -5.11 27.49
CA LEU A 566 -11.81 -6.20 28.41
C LEU A 566 -10.30 -6.33 28.60
N HIS A 567 -9.51 -6.15 27.54
CA HIS A 567 -8.04 -6.14 27.64
C HIS A 567 -7.49 -4.88 28.33
N LEU A 568 -8.06 -3.69 28.06
CA LEU A 568 -7.67 -2.46 28.74
C LEU A 568 -8.04 -2.47 30.24
N GLY A 569 -9.17 -3.06 30.60
CA GLY A 569 -9.60 -3.22 32.00
C GLY A 569 -8.72 -4.17 32.81
N TRP A 570 -8.03 -5.11 32.17
CA TRP A 570 -7.06 -6.00 32.82
C TRP A 570 -5.73 -5.31 33.14
N PHE A 571 -5.33 -4.31 32.36
CA PHE A 571 -4.12 -3.50 32.64
C PHE A 571 -4.29 -2.52 33.81
N HIS A 572 -5.52 -2.32 34.29
CA HIS A 572 -5.82 -1.43 35.42
C HIS A 572 -6.02 -2.15 36.77
N ARG A 573 -5.78 -3.46 36.85
CA ARG A 573 -5.78 -4.22 38.12
C ARG A 573 -4.42 -4.78 38.46
#